data_AF-T0YJF3-F1
#
_entry.id   AF-T0YJF3-F1
#
_cell.length_a   1.000
_cell.length_b   1.000
_cell.length_c   1.000
_cell.angle_alpha   90.00
_cell.angle_beta   90.00
_cell.angle_gamma   90.00
#
_symmetry.space_group_name_H-M   'P 1'
#
loop_
_entity.id
_entity.type
_entity.pdbx_description
1 polymer ?
#
loop_
_entity_poly.entity_id
_entity_poly.type
_entity_poly.pdbx_seq_one_letter_code
_entity_poly.pdbx_strand_id
1 'polypeptide(L)'
;GDRPTSVLNPGWTDYRKTVLYDTYEVTSLLTPGENVLGMMLGNGFFNVQKYPGRYTKFVGSFGRPKLILQLRLLFEDGTEEHLVSDEHWQTHPGPIVLSSVYGGEDFDARRVQVDWDRPGFTAHGWRRATRVDGPGGRLRAQNVPPVEVAHTYRPVAITQPKPGVFVYDLGM
;
A
#
# COMPACT_ATOMS: atom_id res chain seq x y z
N GLY A 1 7.85 -4.32 -18.67
CA GLY A 1 7.90 -4.81 -17.28
C GLY A 1 6.57 -4.46 -16.68
N ASP A 2 5.87 -5.47 -16.18
CA ASP A 2 4.54 -5.28 -15.63
C ASP A 2 4.63 -4.63 -14.26
N ARG A 3 3.57 -3.92 -13.88
CA ARG A 3 3.44 -3.38 -12.52
C ARG A 3 3.52 -4.53 -11.51
N PRO A 4 4.11 -4.32 -10.32
CA PRO A 4 4.14 -5.35 -9.29
C PRO A 4 2.74 -5.89 -8.98
N THR A 5 2.58 -7.22 -8.99
CA THR A 5 1.32 -7.93 -8.70
C THR A 5 1.18 -8.31 -7.22
N SER A 6 2.23 -8.09 -6.44
CA SER A 6 2.27 -8.39 -5.01
C SER A 6 1.25 -7.58 -4.23
N VAL A 7 0.59 -8.20 -3.27
CA VAL A 7 -0.38 -7.58 -2.36
C VAL A 7 0.09 -7.71 -0.90
N LEU A 8 -0.38 -6.82 -0.03
CA LEU A 8 -0.10 -6.86 1.42
C LEU A 8 1.39 -6.78 1.80
N ASN A 9 2.23 -6.23 0.92
CA ASN A 9 3.64 -6.00 1.19
C ASN A 9 3.88 -4.81 2.15
N PRO A 10 5.01 -4.81 2.87
CA PRO A 10 5.95 -5.92 3.08
C PRO A 10 5.45 -6.87 4.19
N GLY A 11 6.11 -8.03 4.34
CA GLY A 11 5.71 -9.06 5.30
C GLY A 11 5.68 -8.63 6.78
N TRP A 12 4.92 -9.38 7.59
CA TRP A 12 4.77 -9.15 9.02
C TRP A 12 5.99 -9.63 9.82
N THR A 13 6.62 -8.72 10.57
CA THR A 13 7.78 -8.99 11.45
C THR A 13 7.64 -8.24 12.78
N ASP A 14 8.57 -8.45 13.72
CA ASP A 14 8.77 -7.49 14.81
C ASP A 14 9.51 -6.26 14.26
N TYR A 15 8.74 -5.21 13.93
CA TYR A 15 9.25 -3.99 13.28
C TYR A 15 10.29 -3.23 14.11
N ARG A 16 10.44 -3.53 15.41
CA ARG A 16 11.52 -2.98 16.26
C ARG A 16 12.87 -3.64 16.01
N LYS A 17 12.88 -4.80 15.35
CA LYS A 17 14.10 -5.58 15.06
C LYS A 17 14.41 -5.63 13.57
N THR A 18 13.40 -5.87 12.75
CA THR A 18 13.52 -6.03 11.31
C THR A 18 12.38 -5.30 10.62
N VAL A 19 12.69 -4.55 9.57
CA VAL A 19 11.71 -3.94 8.67
C VAL A 19 12.02 -4.47 7.28
N LEU A 20 11.09 -5.20 6.68
CA LEU A 20 11.29 -5.75 5.34
C LEU A 20 11.05 -4.68 4.28
N TYR A 21 11.84 -4.72 3.20
CA TYR A 21 11.61 -3.92 1.99
C TYR A 21 11.59 -4.83 0.76
N ASP A 22 10.88 -4.37 -0.26
CA ASP A 22 10.81 -4.99 -1.57
C ASP A 22 11.60 -4.16 -2.59
N THR A 23 12.18 -4.83 -3.58
CA THR A 23 12.87 -4.19 -4.70
C THR A 23 12.12 -4.53 -5.98
N TYR A 24 11.86 -3.52 -6.80
CA TYR A 24 11.16 -3.66 -8.07
C TYR A 24 12.02 -3.12 -9.21
N GLU A 25 12.01 -3.83 -10.33
CA GLU A 25 12.55 -3.36 -11.61
C GLU A 25 11.47 -2.48 -12.27
N VAL A 26 11.78 -1.20 -12.51
CA VAL A 26 10.80 -0.20 -12.98
C VAL A 26 11.22 0.51 -14.26
N THR A 27 12.31 0.10 -14.91
CA THR A 27 12.87 0.73 -16.12
C THR A 27 11.82 0.93 -17.19
N SER A 28 11.03 -0.11 -17.46
CA SER A 28 9.97 -0.07 -18.48
C SER A 28 8.71 0.71 -18.07
N LEU A 29 8.60 1.14 -16.82
CA LEU A 29 7.49 1.96 -16.33
C LEU A 29 7.79 3.46 -16.44
N LEU A 30 9.06 3.82 -16.60
CA LEU A 30 9.49 5.20 -16.74
C LEU A 30 9.38 5.65 -18.19
N THR A 31 8.99 6.90 -18.39
CA THR A 31 8.95 7.55 -19.70
C THR A 31 9.86 8.77 -19.73
N PRO A 32 10.41 9.17 -20.89
CA PRO A 32 11.09 10.46 -21.01
C PRO A 32 10.17 11.61 -20.58
N GLY A 33 10.69 12.52 -19.75
CA GLY A 33 9.94 13.67 -19.22
C GLY A 33 9.40 13.43 -17.81
N GLU A 34 8.19 13.94 -17.56
CA GLU A 34 7.57 13.91 -16.23
C GLU A 34 7.14 12.49 -15.86
N ASN A 35 7.54 12.04 -14.67
CA ASN A 35 7.11 10.78 -14.06
C ASN A 35 6.55 11.07 -12.68
N VAL A 36 5.53 10.31 -12.27
CA VAL A 36 4.91 10.43 -10.95
C VAL A 36 5.04 9.11 -10.23
N LEU A 37 5.55 9.15 -8.99
CA LEU A 37 5.55 8.02 -8.06
C LEU A 37 4.45 8.24 -7.02
N GLY A 38 3.53 7.29 -6.94
CA GLY A 38 2.42 7.32 -5.98
C GLY A 38 2.38 6.04 -5.14
N MET A 39 2.16 6.18 -3.84
CA MET A 39 2.00 5.04 -2.92
C MET A 39 0.84 5.25 -1.95
N MET A 40 0.09 4.18 -1.69
CA MET A 40 -0.93 4.14 -0.63
C MET A 40 -0.41 3.35 0.56
N LEU A 41 -0.60 3.87 1.77
CA LEU A 41 -0.16 3.22 3.01
C LEU A 41 -1.36 2.68 3.79
N GLY A 42 -1.38 1.37 4.00
CA GLY A 42 -2.35 0.69 4.88
C GLY A 42 -1.80 0.50 6.30
N ASN A 43 -2.68 0.17 7.25
CA ASN A 43 -2.26 -0.13 8.63
C ASN A 43 -1.49 -1.45 8.75
N GLY A 44 -1.91 -2.48 8.00
CA GLY A 44 -1.34 -3.82 8.07
C GLY A 44 -1.26 -4.36 9.50
N PHE A 45 -0.26 -5.21 9.75
CA PHE A 45 0.13 -5.62 11.11
C PHE A 45 1.01 -4.60 11.83
N PHE A 46 1.40 -3.51 11.16
CA PHE A 46 2.19 -2.43 11.75
C PHE A 46 1.37 -1.58 12.75
N ASN A 47 0.08 -1.40 12.48
CA ASN A 47 -0.80 -0.55 13.28
C ASN A 47 -2.19 -1.16 13.47
N VAL A 48 -2.30 -2.23 14.24
CA VAL A 48 -3.57 -2.93 14.51
C VAL A 48 -4.36 -2.18 15.58
N GLN A 49 -5.36 -1.42 15.15
CA GLN A 49 -6.26 -0.63 15.99
C GLN A 49 -7.60 -1.35 16.22
N LYS A 50 -8.25 -1.05 17.35
CA LYS A 50 -9.61 -1.55 17.65
C LYS A 50 -10.65 -0.58 17.10
N TYR A 51 -11.59 -1.09 16.31
CA TYR A 51 -12.70 -0.30 15.77
C TYR A 51 -14.04 -0.81 16.34
N PRO A 52 -14.93 0.08 16.83
CA PRO A 52 -16.26 -0.34 17.29
C PRO A 52 -17.02 -1.14 16.23
N GLY A 53 -17.64 -2.26 16.63
CA GLY A 53 -18.41 -3.12 15.72
C GLY A 53 -17.57 -3.97 14.76
N ARG A 54 -16.23 -3.93 14.84
CA ARG A 54 -15.34 -4.76 14.02
C ARG A 54 -14.62 -5.79 14.89
N TYR A 55 -14.46 -7.00 14.35
CA TYR A 55 -13.59 -8.00 14.97
C TYR A 55 -12.13 -7.51 14.92
N THR A 56 -11.38 -7.75 15.99
CA THR A 56 -9.96 -7.40 16.06
C THR A 56 -9.22 -8.36 16.99
N LYS A 57 -8.04 -8.81 16.57
CA LYS A 57 -7.10 -9.60 17.36
C LYS A 57 -5.72 -8.95 17.30
N PHE A 58 -4.84 -9.25 18.27
CA PHE A 58 -3.47 -8.74 18.32
C PHE A 58 -3.38 -7.20 18.23
N VAL A 59 -4.21 -6.51 19.00
CA VAL A 59 -4.17 -5.03 19.10
C VAL A 59 -2.77 -4.60 19.53
N GLY A 60 -2.17 -3.70 18.77
CA GLY A 60 -0.80 -3.24 18.97
C GLY A 60 -0.39 -2.28 17.86
N SER A 61 0.57 -1.39 18.15
CA SER A 61 1.00 -0.36 17.21
C SER A 61 2.49 -0.12 17.32
N PHE A 62 3.14 0.00 16.15
CA PHE A 62 4.50 0.52 15.99
C PHE A 62 4.49 1.99 15.52
N GLY A 63 3.32 2.65 15.54
CA GLY A 63 3.08 4.01 15.09
C GLY A 63 2.05 4.10 13.96
N ARG A 64 1.88 5.29 13.39
CA ARG A 64 1.10 5.49 12.16
C ARG A 64 1.86 4.93 10.95
N PRO A 65 1.17 4.47 9.89
CA PRO A 65 1.82 4.05 8.65
C PRO A 65 2.80 5.10 8.14
N LYS A 66 3.96 4.63 7.68
CA LYS A 66 5.08 5.44 7.24
C LYS A 66 5.82 4.73 6.12
N LEU A 67 6.59 5.48 5.35
CA LEU A 67 7.27 5.03 4.15
C LEU A 67 8.77 5.30 4.23
N ILE A 68 9.54 4.37 3.71
CA ILE A 68 10.91 4.60 3.25
C ILE A 68 10.99 4.11 1.80
N LEU A 69 11.54 4.93 0.92
CA LEU A 69 11.66 4.63 -0.51
C LEU A 69 12.98 5.20 -1.04
N GLN A 70 13.58 4.45 -1.95
CA GLN A 70 14.66 4.93 -2.82
C GLN A 70 14.43 4.37 -4.23
N LEU A 71 14.32 5.24 -5.21
CA LEU A 71 14.41 4.93 -6.63
C LEU A 71 15.85 5.22 -7.08
N ARG A 72 16.49 4.22 -7.69
CA ARG A 72 17.82 4.34 -8.29
C ARG A 72 17.68 4.38 -9.81
N LEU A 73 18.11 5.47 -10.41
CA LEU A 73 18.17 5.66 -11.87
C LEU A 73 19.62 5.52 -12.32
N LEU A 74 19.88 4.59 -13.24
CA LEU A 74 21.17 4.43 -13.90
C LEU A 74 21.00 4.83 -15.37
N PHE A 75 21.74 5.86 -15.80
CA PHE A 75 21.66 6.38 -17.16
C PHE A 75 22.68 5.71 -18.08
N GLU A 76 22.48 5.84 -19.40
CA GLU A 76 23.34 5.21 -20.42
C GLU A 76 24.79 5.71 -20.39
N ASP A 77 25.00 6.95 -19.94
CA ASP A 77 26.33 7.53 -19.75
C ASP A 77 27.05 7.05 -18.47
N GLY A 78 26.40 6.17 -17.70
CA GLY A 78 26.91 5.61 -16.45
C GLY A 78 26.68 6.48 -15.22
N THR A 79 26.03 7.64 -15.35
CA THR A 79 25.64 8.46 -14.21
C THR A 79 24.47 7.84 -13.44
N GLU A 80 24.35 8.20 -12.16
CA GLU A 80 23.35 7.64 -11.26
C GLU A 80 22.65 8.75 -10.48
N GLU A 81 21.32 8.65 -10.38
CA GLU A 81 20.48 9.55 -9.59
C GLU A 81 19.63 8.76 -8.60
N HIS A 82 19.51 9.27 -7.37
CA HIS A 82 18.67 8.69 -6.32
C HIS A 82 17.53 9.64 -5.97
N LEU A 83 16.30 9.16 -6.16
CA LEU A 83 15.12 9.83 -5.62
C LEU A 83 14.68 9.10 -4.36
N VAL A 84 14.64 9.82 -3.23
CA VAL A 84 14.35 9.25 -1.91
C VAL A 84 13.04 9.80 -1.35
N SER A 85 12.43 9.04 -0.43
CA SER A 85 11.34 9.57 0.40
C SER A 85 11.87 10.65 1.35
N ASP A 86 11.33 11.87 1.24
CA ASP A 86 11.69 13.04 2.06
C ASP A 86 10.49 13.99 2.28
N GLU A 87 10.73 15.19 2.79
CA GLU A 87 9.71 16.20 3.11
C GLU A 87 9.15 16.92 1.86
N HIS A 88 9.77 16.73 0.69
CA HIS A 88 9.25 17.25 -0.58
C HIS A 88 8.09 16.41 -1.11
N TRP A 89 7.89 15.19 -0.61
CA TRP A 89 6.71 14.41 -0.94
C TRP A 89 5.45 15.09 -0.43
N GLN A 90 4.32 14.82 -1.09
CA GLN A 90 3.02 15.29 -0.67
C GLN A 90 2.14 14.10 -0.26
N THR A 91 1.21 14.34 0.66
CA THR A 91 0.30 13.34 1.21
C THR A 91 -1.12 13.89 1.27
N HIS A 92 -2.10 12.99 1.13
CA HIS A 92 -3.52 13.29 1.28
C HIS A 92 -4.27 12.05 1.78
N PRO A 93 -5.31 12.18 2.62
CA PRO A 93 -6.19 11.06 2.95
C PRO A 93 -6.81 10.45 1.68
N GLY A 94 -6.62 9.15 1.48
CA GLY A 94 -7.18 8.43 0.34
C GLY A 94 -8.65 8.05 0.50
N PRO A 95 -9.19 7.27 -0.46
CA PRO A 95 -10.55 6.74 -0.40
C PRO A 95 -10.72 5.60 0.61
N ILE A 96 -9.63 4.97 1.06
CA ILE A 96 -9.66 3.99 2.15
C ILE A 96 -9.76 4.74 3.49
N VAL A 97 -10.94 4.70 4.12
CA VAL A 97 -11.23 5.44 5.37
C VAL A 97 -11.05 4.58 6.62
N LEU A 98 -11.07 3.26 6.46
CA LEU A 98 -10.69 2.29 7.50
C LEU A 98 -9.89 1.17 6.83
N SER A 99 -8.72 0.83 7.38
CA SER A 99 -7.89 -0.29 6.93
C SER A 99 -7.53 -1.15 8.14
N SER A 100 -8.00 -2.40 8.17
CA SER A 100 -7.73 -3.33 9.27
C SER A 100 -7.60 -4.77 8.76
N VAL A 101 -6.49 -5.43 9.13
CA VAL A 101 -6.24 -6.84 8.79
C VAL A 101 -7.29 -7.81 9.34
N TYR A 102 -8.03 -7.42 10.39
CA TYR A 102 -9.11 -8.22 10.99
C TYR A 102 -10.50 -7.61 10.78
N GLY A 103 -10.60 -6.28 10.83
CA GLY A 103 -11.86 -5.55 10.76
C GLY A 103 -12.36 -5.28 9.34
N GLY A 104 -11.57 -5.63 8.33
CA GLY A 104 -11.84 -5.34 6.93
C GLY A 104 -11.41 -3.93 6.53
N GLU A 105 -11.98 -3.46 5.43
CA GLU A 105 -11.70 -2.17 4.83
C GLU A 105 -13.01 -1.44 4.54
N ASP A 106 -13.05 -0.12 4.83
CA ASP A 106 -14.12 0.76 4.35
C ASP A 106 -13.54 1.71 3.29
N PHE A 107 -14.19 1.74 2.13
CA PHE A 107 -13.80 2.54 0.97
C PHE A 107 -14.91 3.54 0.62
N ASP A 108 -14.59 4.83 0.59
CA ASP A 108 -15.49 5.89 0.16
C ASP A 108 -15.10 6.38 -1.24
N ALA A 109 -15.83 5.91 -2.26
CA ALA A 109 -15.56 6.24 -3.66
C ALA A 109 -15.68 7.74 -3.97
N ARG A 110 -16.40 8.52 -3.15
CA ARG A 110 -16.52 9.98 -3.33
C ARG A 110 -15.21 10.72 -3.03
N ARG A 111 -14.25 10.05 -2.40
CA ARG A 111 -12.92 10.59 -2.06
C ARG A 111 -11.85 10.20 -3.07
N VAL A 112 -12.19 9.46 -4.12
CA VAL A 112 -11.24 9.09 -5.17
C VAL A 112 -10.78 10.36 -5.88
N GLN A 113 -9.46 10.58 -5.87
CA GLN A 113 -8.81 11.57 -6.72
C GLN A 113 -8.36 10.85 -7.98
N VAL A 114 -9.06 11.08 -9.08
CA VAL A 114 -8.76 10.46 -10.37
C VAL A 114 -7.37 10.89 -10.83
N ASP A 115 -6.59 9.94 -11.34
CA ASP A 115 -5.26 10.15 -11.92
C ASP A 115 -4.22 10.81 -10.99
N TRP A 116 -4.39 10.70 -9.66
CA TRP A 116 -3.45 11.26 -8.69
C TRP A 116 -2.01 10.74 -8.83
N ASP A 117 -1.83 9.59 -9.45
CA ASP A 117 -0.57 8.91 -9.73
C ASP A 117 -0.06 9.14 -11.17
N ARG A 118 -0.57 10.17 -11.87
CA ARG A 118 -0.21 10.50 -13.25
C ARG A 118 0.37 11.92 -13.38
N PRO A 119 1.28 12.15 -14.36
CA PRO A 119 1.71 13.50 -14.73
C PRO A 119 0.54 14.45 -15.01
N GLY A 120 0.69 15.73 -14.67
CA GLY A 120 -0.35 16.75 -14.86
C GLY A 120 -1.46 16.76 -13.79
N PHE A 121 -1.43 15.84 -12.82
CA PHE A 121 -2.31 15.91 -11.67
C PHE A 121 -2.03 17.15 -10.81
N THR A 122 -3.08 17.90 -10.43
CA THR A 122 -2.94 19.04 -9.52
C THR A 122 -3.29 18.62 -8.10
N ALA A 123 -2.28 18.55 -7.24
CA ALA A 123 -2.36 18.09 -5.84
C ALA A 123 -3.04 19.10 -4.88
N HIS A 124 -4.23 19.57 -5.22
CA HIS A 124 -5.01 20.49 -4.40
C HIS A 124 -5.36 19.88 -3.04
N GLY A 125 -5.06 20.60 -1.95
CA GLY A 125 -5.33 20.14 -0.59
C GLY A 125 -4.34 19.11 -0.04
N TRP A 126 -3.38 18.65 -0.85
CA TRP A 126 -2.29 17.79 -0.39
C TRP A 126 -1.32 18.58 0.50
N ARG A 127 -0.76 17.91 1.50
CA ARG A 127 0.18 18.51 2.46
C ARG A 127 1.56 17.90 2.30
N ARG A 128 2.61 18.66 2.61
CA ARG A 128 3.98 18.13 2.64
C ARG A 128 4.07 16.97 3.63
N ALA A 129 4.85 15.96 3.26
CA ALA A 129 5.15 14.83 4.12
C ALA A 129 5.91 15.32 5.36
N THR A 130 5.65 14.68 6.50
CA THR A 130 6.39 14.94 7.73
C THR A 130 7.46 13.87 7.88
N ARG A 131 8.72 14.28 8.05
CA ARG A 131 9.79 13.34 8.38
C ARG A 131 9.54 12.73 9.74
N VAL A 132 9.67 11.40 9.84
CA VAL A 132 9.48 10.65 11.08
C VAL A 132 10.59 9.62 11.24
N ASP A 133 10.88 9.26 12.49
CA ASP A 133 11.79 8.15 12.76
C ASP A 133 11.17 6.80 12.36
N GLY A 134 12.04 5.87 11.97
CA GLY A 134 11.67 4.48 11.74
C GLY A 134 11.23 3.77 13.05
N PRO A 135 10.66 2.56 12.95
CA PRO A 135 10.21 1.79 14.13
C PRO A 135 11.35 1.20 14.99
N GLY A 136 12.62 1.50 14.67
CA GLY A 136 13.81 1.01 15.37
C GLY A 136 14.45 -0.25 14.77
N GLY A 137 13.73 -1.01 13.95
CA GLY A 137 14.26 -2.19 13.27
C GLY A 137 15.22 -1.87 12.12
N ARG A 138 16.03 -2.86 11.75
CA ARG A 138 16.95 -2.76 10.60
C ARG A 138 16.21 -3.12 9.31
N LEU A 139 16.46 -2.35 8.25
CA LEU A 139 15.99 -2.70 6.91
C LEU A 139 16.64 -4.01 6.45
N ARG A 140 15.84 -4.91 5.90
CA ARG A 140 16.30 -6.16 5.27
C ARG A 140 15.47 -6.43 4.03
N ALA A 141 16.10 -6.93 2.97
CA ALA A 141 15.38 -7.40 1.80
C ALA A 141 14.41 -8.52 2.19
N GLN A 142 13.19 -8.47 1.64
CA GLN A 142 12.26 -9.58 1.74
C GLN A 142 12.79 -10.78 0.95
N ASN A 143 13.05 -11.90 1.65
CA ASN A 143 13.57 -13.13 1.06
C ASN A 143 12.52 -14.27 1.05
N VAL A 144 11.24 -13.90 1.01
CA VAL A 144 10.12 -14.83 0.88
C VAL A 144 9.34 -14.50 -0.40
N PRO A 145 8.68 -15.49 -1.03
CA PRO A 145 7.80 -15.20 -2.15
C PRO A 145 6.76 -14.14 -1.77
N PRO A 146 6.46 -13.18 -2.65
CA PRO A 146 5.44 -12.18 -2.39
C PRO A 146 4.07 -12.85 -2.24
N VAL A 147 3.18 -12.20 -1.48
CA VAL A 147 1.77 -12.60 -1.48
C VAL A 147 1.15 -12.09 -2.77
N GLU A 148 0.49 -12.98 -3.51
CA GLU A 148 -0.13 -12.66 -4.80
C GLU A 148 -1.53 -13.29 -4.90
N VAL A 149 -2.35 -12.76 -5.81
CA VAL A 149 -3.65 -13.35 -6.12
C VAL A 149 -3.43 -14.60 -6.97
N ALA A 150 -3.41 -15.77 -6.32
CA ALA A 150 -3.18 -17.04 -7.02
C ALA A 150 -4.36 -17.46 -7.91
N HIS A 151 -5.60 -17.29 -7.42
CA HIS A 151 -6.81 -17.70 -8.12
C HIS A 151 -7.93 -16.67 -7.92
N THR A 152 -8.74 -16.49 -8.96
CA THR A 152 -10.00 -15.73 -8.90
C THR A 152 -11.14 -16.69 -9.13
N TYR A 153 -12.00 -16.85 -8.13
CA TYR A 153 -13.17 -17.73 -8.19
C TYR A 153 -14.41 -16.94 -8.56
N ARG A 154 -15.21 -17.47 -9.49
CA ARG A 154 -16.57 -16.97 -9.76
C ARG A 154 -17.54 -17.68 -8.82
N PRO A 155 -18.53 -16.98 -8.25
CA PRO A 155 -19.54 -17.62 -7.42
C PRO A 155 -20.26 -18.75 -8.18
N VAL A 156 -20.42 -19.91 -7.55
CA VAL A 156 -21.14 -21.06 -8.12
C VAL A 156 -22.65 -20.96 -7.88
N ALA A 157 -23.06 -20.21 -6.85
CA ALA A 157 -24.45 -19.92 -6.55
C ALA A 157 -24.62 -18.53 -5.91
N ILE A 158 -25.80 -17.95 -6.10
CA ILE A 158 -26.24 -16.71 -5.45
C ILE A 158 -27.62 -16.96 -4.86
N THR A 159 -27.79 -16.73 -3.56
CA THR A 159 -29.07 -16.89 -2.87
C THR A 159 -29.50 -15.60 -2.18
N GLN A 160 -30.80 -15.45 -1.93
CA GLN A 160 -31.37 -14.29 -1.24
C GLN A 160 -32.21 -14.75 -0.03
N PRO A 161 -31.59 -15.12 1.10
CA PRO A 161 -32.31 -15.64 2.27
C PRO A 161 -33.27 -14.63 2.91
N LYS A 162 -33.06 -13.33 2.68
CA LYS A 162 -33.96 -12.24 3.09
C LYS A 162 -34.00 -11.17 2.00
N PRO A 163 -35.11 -10.42 1.83
CA PRO A 163 -35.17 -9.31 0.89
C PRO A 163 -33.98 -8.35 1.08
N GLY A 164 -33.23 -8.09 0.00
CA GLY A 164 -32.04 -7.23 -0.01
C GLY A 164 -30.74 -7.84 0.54
N VAL A 165 -30.76 -9.07 1.06
CA VAL A 165 -29.56 -9.77 1.57
C VAL A 165 -29.16 -10.87 0.61
N PHE A 166 -28.00 -10.74 -0.04
CA PHE A 166 -27.48 -11.74 -0.98
C PHE A 166 -26.30 -12.51 -0.35
N VAL A 167 -26.29 -13.82 -0.55
CA VAL A 167 -25.19 -14.72 -0.16
C VAL A 167 -24.61 -15.33 -1.42
N TYR A 168 -23.29 -15.22 -1.58
CA TYR A 168 -22.52 -15.76 -2.68
C TYR A 168 -21.75 -16.97 -2.19
N ASP A 169 -21.94 -18.12 -2.84
CA ASP A 169 -21.18 -19.35 -2.58
C ASP A 169 -20.04 -19.46 -3.59
N LEU A 170 -18.81 -19.65 -3.08
CA LEU A 170 -17.61 -19.82 -3.91
C LEU A 170 -17.31 -21.30 -4.21
N GLY A 171 -18.06 -22.25 -3.65
CA GLY A 171 -17.93 -23.68 -3.92
C GLY A 171 -16.70 -24.32 -3.28
N MET A 172 -16.25 -23.79 -2.13
CA MET A 172 -15.08 -24.30 -1.38
C MET A 172 -15.49 -25.16 -0.20
#